data_AF-A0A7S4IU40-F1
#
_entry.id   AF-A0A7S4IU40-F1
#
_cell.length_a   1.000
_cell.length_b   1.000
_cell.length_c   1.000
_cell.angle_alpha   90.00
_cell.angle_beta   90.00
_cell.angle_gamma   90.00
#
_symmetry.space_group_name_H-M   'P 1'
#
loop_
_entity.id
_entity.type
_entity.pdbx_description
1 polymer ?
#
loop_
_entity_poly.entity_id
_entity_poly.type
_entity_poly.pdbx_seq_one_letter_code
_entity_poly.pdbx_strand_id
1 'polypeptide(L)'
;CKRDFTAWALGLHSTVDEVAAGLHGVRVVGDKGGQWGLHDAQGASIVIEFVKGMLTVHNNSVGENNTGIGVMTNDPTWDWQLQNLNNFAALQPGWYGGPHNSQLIQRDVPREARYPWATKAYDDELPTVPSPIGHAYNLLGLPGDGSPPSRFVRAFYLRGFALLQAPPRDLNGTLVLMQELLNSVYKVLGSVAARNALDPLETTPLSSIQVKGPGTRQIFYRSRYDMTWRRIDLARLDFSPGAKKRSARVAMGSFGFVDATPELL
;
A
#
# COMPACT_ATOMS: atom_id res chain seq x y z
N CYS A 1 -20.00 20.36 2.43
CA CYS A 1 -19.39 19.79 3.66
C CYS A 1 -18.17 18.93 3.26
N LYS A 2 -17.17 18.73 4.13
CA LYS A 2 -16.04 17.80 3.88
C LYS A 2 -16.49 16.42 3.40
N ARG A 3 -17.64 15.93 3.90
CA ARG A 3 -18.22 14.62 3.53
C ARG A 3 -18.68 14.55 2.06
N ASP A 4 -18.94 15.69 1.42
CA ASP A 4 -19.44 15.75 0.04
C ASP A 4 -18.31 15.80 -0.99
N PHE A 5 -17.07 16.04 -0.55
CA PHE A 5 -15.92 16.26 -1.43
C PHE A 5 -15.72 15.11 -2.41
N THR A 6 -15.74 13.87 -1.93
CA THR A 6 -15.56 12.69 -2.80
C THR A 6 -16.69 12.55 -3.82
N ALA A 7 -17.93 12.87 -3.44
CA ALA A 7 -19.07 12.82 -4.37
C ALA A 7 -19.00 13.95 -5.42
N TRP A 8 -18.57 15.15 -5.01
CA TRP A 8 -18.29 16.26 -5.92
C TRP A 8 -17.18 15.91 -6.92
N ALA A 9 -16.04 15.39 -6.44
CA ALA A 9 -14.91 15.03 -7.29
C ALA A 9 -15.30 13.93 -8.29
N LEU A 10 -15.87 12.82 -7.82
CA LEU A 10 -16.20 11.67 -8.66
C LEU A 10 -17.47 11.84 -9.51
N GLY A 11 -18.37 12.76 -9.12
CA GLY A 11 -19.65 12.96 -9.79
C GLY A 11 -19.64 14.02 -10.88
N LEU A 12 -18.66 14.94 -10.86
CA LEU A 12 -18.61 16.09 -11.76
C LEU A 12 -17.35 16.16 -12.64
N HIS A 13 -16.39 15.25 -12.46
CA HIS A 13 -15.09 15.29 -13.14
C HIS A 13 -14.68 13.90 -13.62
N SER A 14 -13.94 13.85 -14.73
CA SER A 14 -13.43 12.64 -15.39
C SER A 14 -11.93 12.45 -15.17
N THR A 15 -11.16 13.54 -15.00
CA THR A 15 -9.70 13.52 -14.84
C THR A 15 -9.26 14.21 -13.55
N VAL A 16 -8.04 13.95 -13.09
CA VAL A 16 -7.49 14.65 -11.92
C VAL A 16 -7.21 16.14 -12.22
N ASP A 17 -6.92 16.48 -13.48
CA ASP A 17 -6.73 17.85 -13.92
C ASP A 17 -8.02 18.67 -13.85
N GLU A 18 -9.16 18.07 -14.26
CA GLU A 18 -10.48 18.70 -14.11
C GLU A 18 -10.81 18.96 -12.64
N VAL A 19 -10.51 18.00 -11.75
CA VAL A 19 -10.67 18.21 -10.31
C VAL A 19 -9.79 19.36 -9.83
N ALA A 20 -8.50 19.36 -10.20
CA ALA A 20 -7.55 20.40 -9.77
C ALA A 20 -8.01 21.79 -10.22
N ALA A 21 -8.47 21.95 -11.46
CA ALA A 21 -9.03 23.20 -11.97
C ALA A 21 -10.32 23.61 -11.24
N GLY A 22 -11.19 22.65 -10.91
CA GLY A 22 -12.44 22.88 -10.19
C GLY A 22 -12.27 23.35 -8.73
N LEU A 23 -11.14 23.02 -8.09
CA LEU A 23 -10.90 23.32 -6.68
C LEU A 23 -10.87 24.82 -6.35
N HIS A 24 -10.55 25.70 -7.30
CA HIS A 24 -10.55 27.15 -7.10
C HIS A 24 -11.93 27.69 -6.68
N GLY A 25 -13.02 27.01 -7.09
CA GLY A 25 -14.39 27.35 -6.71
C GLY A 25 -14.88 26.62 -5.45
N VAL A 26 -14.06 25.76 -4.84
CA VAL A 26 -14.47 24.88 -3.73
C VAL A 26 -13.93 25.39 -2.41
N ARG A 27 -14.84 25.72 -1.50
CA ARG A 27 -14.52 25.88 -0.08
C ARG A 27 -14.93 24.64 0.70
N VAL A 28 -13.94 23.90 1.19
CA VAL A 28 -14.21 22.77 2.09
C VAL A 28 -14.52 23.29 3.49
N VAL A 29 -15.69 22.92 4.01
CA VAL A 29 -16.17 23.30 5.36
C VAL A 29 -16.27 22.05 6.24
N GLY A 30 -15.62 22.07 7.41
CA GLY A 30 -15.61 21.00 8.42
C GLY A 30 -14.52 21.22 9.49
N ASP A 31 -14.56 20.45 10.59
CA ASP A 31 -13.80 20.73 11.82
C ASP A 31 -12.28 20.62 11.68
N LYS A 32 -11.79 19.53 11.08
CA LYS A 32 -10.38 19.28 10.78
C LYS A 32 -10.18 19.22 9.27
N GLY A 33 -9.05 19.74 8.79
CA GLY A 33 -8.63 19.67 7.39
C GLY A 33 -8.72 18.26 6.81
N GLY A 34 -8.56 18.11 5.49
CA GLY A 34 -8.70 16.82 4.83
C GLY A 34 -7.56 16.57 3.85
N GLN A 35 -7.28 15.28 3.65
CA GLN A 35 -6.35 14.78 2.66
C GLN A 35 -7.11 13.79 1.77
N TRP A 36 -6.97 13.91 0.46
CA TRP A 36 -7.57 13.02 -0.52
C TRP A 36 -6.54 12.61 -1.56
N GLY A 37 -6.48 11.32 -1.86
CA GLY A 37 -5.75 10.78 -3.01
C GLY A 37 -6.73 10.48 -4.12
N LEU A 38 -6.51 11.04 -5.29
CA LEU A 38 -7.34 10.82 -6.47
C LEU A 38 -6.49 10.21 -7.58
N HIS A 39 -7.13 9.33 -8.35
CA HIS A 39 -6.54 8.64 -9.49
C HIS A 39 -7.57 8.58 -10.62
N ASP A 40 -7.17 8.94 -11.83
CA ASP A 40 -8.02 8.85 -13.03
C ASP A 40 -7.77 7.58 -13.85
N ALA A 41 -8.47 7.46 -14.98
CA ALA A 41 -8.39 6.29 -15.85
C ALA A 41 -7.14 6.28 -16.73
N GLN A 42 -6.42 7.40 -16.81
CA GLN A 42 -5.16 7.55 -17.55
C GLN A 42 -3.95 7.19 -16.69
N GLY A 43 -4.16 6.98 -15.38
CA GLY A 43 -3.11 6.64 -14.42
C GLY A 43 -2.49 7.87 -13.74
N ALA A 44 -2.98 9.07 -14.04
CA ALA A 44 -2.57 10.27 -13.32
C ALA A 44 -3.15 10.26 -11.91
N SER A 45 -2.41 10.87 -10.98
CA SER A 45 -2.79 10.93 -9.57
C SER A 45 -2.40 12.25 -8.95
N ILE A 46 -3.27 12.74 -8.06
CA ILE A 46 -3.01 13.91 -7.23
C ILE A 46 -3.30 13.60 -5.76
N VAL A 47 -2.56 14.27 -4.88
CA VAL A 47 -2.89 14.38 -3.46
C VAL A 47 -3.34 15.79 -3.17
N ILE A 48 -4.50 15.93 -2.53
CA ILE A 48 -5.11 17.21 -2.18
C ILE A 48 -5.08 17.33 -0.66
N GLU A 49 -4.47 18.39 -0.14
CA GLU A 49 -4.37 18.67 1.30
C GLU A 49 -4.96 20.04 1.64
N PHE A 50 -5.65 20.14 2.76
CA PHE A 50 -6.04 21.42 3.35
C PHE A 50 -5.26 21.64 4.65
N VAL A 51 -4.07 22.23 4.55
CA VAL A 51 -3.16 22.48 5.68
C VAL A 51 -3.45 23.85 6.27
N LYS A 52 -3.95 23.89 7.50
CA LYS A 52 -4.39 25.13 8.17
C LYS A 52 -5.39 25.94 7.33
N GLY A 53 -6.23 25.25 6.57
CA GLY A 53 -7.23 25.86 5.68
C GLY A 53 -6.71 26.28 4.31
N MET A 54 -5.40 26.17 4.05
CA MET A 54 -4.82 26.43 2.73
C MET A 54 -4.84 25.16 1.89
N LEU A 55 -5.34 25.28 0.66
CA LEU A 55 -5.34 24.22 -0.32
C LEU A 55 -3.92 24.02 -0.88
N THR A 56 -3.45 22.77 -0.84
CA THR A 56 -2.27 22.32 -1.57
C THR A 56 -2.66 21.13 -2.45
N VAL A 57 -2.17 21.11 -3.69
CA VAL A 57 -2.36 20.00 -4.64
C VAL A 57 -0.98 19.53 -5.07
N HIS A 58 -0.70 18.24 -4.89
CA HIS A 58 0.57 17.62 -5.23
C HIS A 58 0.37 16.64 -6.38
N ASN A 59 1.31 16.61 -7.32
CA ASN A 59 1.37 15.56 -8.32
C ASN A 59 1.87 14.27 -7.66
N ASN A 60 1.02 13.26 -7.60
CA ASN A 60 1.32 11.93 -7.05
C ASN A 60 1.32 10.86 -8.15
N SER A 61 1.38 11.28 -9.42
CA SER A 61 1.42 10.37 -10.56
C SER A 61 2.70 9.55 -10.53
N VAL A 62 2.57 8.31 -11.00
CA VAL A 62 3.73 7.40 -11.16
C VAL A 62 4.43 7.66 -12.50
N GLY A 63 3.73 8.27 -13.46
CA GLY A 63 4.29 8.59 -14.77
C GLY A 63 4.74 7.36 -15.55
N GLU A 64 5.52 7.58 -16.60
CA GLU A 64 6.10 6.51 -17.41
C GLU A 64 7.16 5.72 -16.62
N ASN A 65 7.34 4.45 -16.98
CA ASN A 65 8.34 3.55 -16.39
C ASN A 65 8.22 3.30 -14.88
N ASN A 66 7.05 3.59 -14.28
CA ASN A 66 6.80 3.41 -12.85
C ASN A 66 7.70 4.23 -11.90
N THR A 67 8.12 5.45 -12.33
CA THR A 67 9.17 6.24 -11.65
C THR A 67 8.68 7.25 -10.60
N GLY A 68 7.39 7.58 -10.59
CA GLY A 68 6.79 8.52 -9.65
C GLY A 68 6.24 7.86 -8.37
N ILE A 69 5.56 8.64 -7.54
CA ILE A 69 5.28 8.27 -6.14
C ILE A 69 4.09 7.30 -6.01
N GLY A 70 2.88 7.71 -6.39
CA GLY A 70 1.68 6.86 -6.37
C GLY A 70 1.22 6.37 -5.00
N VAL A 71 1.63 7.02 -3.91
CA VAL A 71 1.37 6.56 -2.53
C VAL A 71 0.90 7.72 -1.66
N MET A 72 -0.05 7.44 -0.79
CA MET A 72 -0.57 8.36 0.22
C MET A 72 -1.01 7.56 1.45
N THR A 73 -0.84 8.11 2.65
CA THR A 73 -1.36 7.51 3.90
C THR A 73 -2.19 8.51 4.70
N ASN A 74 -1.60 9.15 5.71
CA ASN A 74 -2.23 10.14 6.58
C ASN A 74 -1.16 11.19 6.93
N ASP A 75 -1.30 11.85 8.08
CA ASP A 75 -0.32 12.78 8.64
C ASP A 75 1.10 12.19 8.71
N PRO A 76 2.17 13.01 8.60
CA PRO A 76 2.17 14.46 8.34
C PRO A 76 1.81 14.83 6.89
N THR A 77 2.04 16.09 6.51
CA THR A 77 1.83 16.57 5.12
C THR A 77 2.55 15.71 4.10
N TRP A 78 2.00 15.59 2.90
CA TRP A 78 2.54 14.71 1.86
C TRP A 78 4.00 15.01 1.50
N ASP A 79 4.39 16.29 1.42
CA ASP A 79 5.80 16.66 1.17
C ASP A 79 6.75 16.21 2.28
N TRP A 80 6.27 16.14 3.53
CA TRP A 80 7.07 15.60 4.62
C TRP A 80 7.23 14.07 4.47
N GLN A 81 6.18 13.37 4.03
CA GLN A 81 6.29 11.94 3.73
C GLN A 81 7.35 11.68 2.65
N LEU A 82 7.46 12.56 1.64
CA LEU A 82 8.53 12.49 0.64
C LEU A 82 9.91 12.70 1.26
N GLN A 83 10.08 13.73 2.10
CA GLN A 83 11.35 13.97 2.80
C GLN A 83 11.75 12.78 3.67
N ASN A 84 10.79 12.11 4.30
CA ASN A 84 11.02 10.95 5.13
C ASN A 84 11.60 9.76 4.34
N LEU A 85 11.30 9.62 3.04
CA LEU A 85 11.89 8.57 2.19
C LEU A 85 13.43 8.67 2.16
N ASN A 86 14.00 9.86 2.27
CA ASN A 86 15.46 10.06 2.22
C ASN A 86 16.20 9.35 3.36
N ASN A 87 15.53 9.08 4.49
CA ASN A 87 16.11 8.31 5.59
C ASN A 87 16.33 6.83 5.25
N PHE A 88 15.72 6.35 4.15
CA PHE A 88 15.73 4.95 3.74
C PHE A 88 16.42 4.73 2.39
N ALA A 89 17.22 5.70 1.93
CA ALA A 89 17.89 5.67 0.63
C ALA A 89 18.84 4.47 0.42
N ALA A 90 19.25 3.80 1.50
CA ALA A 90 20.09 2.60 1.45
C ALA A 90 19.33 1.30 1.10
N LEU A 91 17.99 1.32 1.14
CA LEU A 91 17.19 0.16 0.74
C LEU A 91 17.39 -0.13 -0.76
N GLN A 92 17.44 -1.42 -1.11
CA GLN A 92 17.70 -1.83 -2.49
C GLN A 92 16.89 -3.07 -2.90
N PRO A 93 16.57 -3.22 -4.19
CA PRO A 93 15.77 -4.36 -4.68
C PRO A 93 16.59 -5.64 -4.88
N GLY A 94 17.93 -5.55 -4.85
CA GLY A 94 18.86 -6.66 -5.12
C GLY A 94 19.41 -7.30 -3.85
N TRP A 95 19.97 -8.51 -3.99
CA TRP A 95 20.60 -9.24 -2.90
C TRP A 95 21.77 -8.47 -2.28
N TYR A 96 21.87 -8.49 -0.95
CA TYR A 96 22.94 -7.85 -0.16
C TYR A 96 24.31 -8.58 -0.27
N GLY A 97 24.50 -9.45 -1.25
CA GLY A 97 25.74 -10.21 -1.46
C GLY A 97 26.50 -9.84 -2.72
N GLY A 98 26.15 -8.72 -3.37
CA GLY A 98 27.03 -8.10 -4.37
C GLY A 98 28.33 -7.58 -3.74
N PRO A 99 29.27 -7.03 -4.53
CA PRO A 99 30.49 -6.44 -3.99
C PRO A 99 30.14 -5.29 -3.03
N HIS A 100 30.15 -5.60 -1.73
CA HIS A 100 29.90 -4.66 -0.65
C HIS A 100 31.11 -4.63 0.27
N ASN A 101 31.33 -3.49 0.94
CA ASN A 101 32.50 -3.28 1.80
C ASN A 101 32.66 -4.35 2.89
N SER A 102 31.58 -5.00 3.34
CA SER A 102 31.64 -6.09 4.32
C SER A 102 32.36 -7.34 3.81
N GLN A 103 32.38 -7.60 2.49
CA GLN A 103 33.14 -8.71 1.91
C GLN A 103 34.65 -8.53 2.07
N LEU A 104 35.14 -7.28 2.09
CA LEU A 104 36.56 -6.97 2.25
C LEU A 104 37.12 -7.34 3.63
N ILE A 105 36.23 -7.51 4.61
CA ILE A 105 36.59 -7.87 5.98
C ILE A 105 36.06 -9.26 6.37
N GLN A 106 35.50 -10.01 5.43
CA GLN A 106 34.95 -11.33 5.67
C GLN A 106 36.06 -12.32 6.05
N ARG A 107 35.84 -13.10 7.11
CA ARG A 107 36.77 -14.09 7.67
C ARG A 107 36.07 -15.42 7.89
N ASP A 108 36.79 -16.52 7.68
CA ASP A 108 36.34 -17.83 8.14
C ASP A 108 36.32 -17.87 9.68
N VAL A 109 35.27 -18.45 10.25
CA VAL A 109 35.23 -18.74 11.69
C VAL A 109 36.18 -19.90 11.98
N PRO A 110 37.13 -19.77 12.91
CA PRO A 110 38.08 -20.83 13.23
C PRO A 110 37.39 -22.12 13.71
N ARG A 111 37.94 -23.28 13.34
CA ARG A 111 37.52 -24.56 13.93
C ARG A 111 38.02 -24.65 15.38
N GLU A 112 37.10 -24.74 16.32
CA GLU A 112 37.42 -24.96 17.72
C GLU A 112 36.89 -26.33 18.18
N ALA A 113 37.79 -27.23 18.58
CA ALA A 113 37.45 -28.60 18.99
C ALA A 113 36.44 -28.68 20.16
N ARG A 114 36.30 -27.61 20.94
CA ARG A 114 35.35 -27.51 22.06
C ARG A 114 33.92 -27.18 21.62
N TYR A 115 33.71 -26.66 20.41
CA TYR A 115 32.41 -26.23 19.91
C TYR A 115 31.98 -27.11 18.72
N PRO A 116 31.05 -28.07 18.93
CA PRO A 116 30.68 -29.07 17.92
C PRO A 116 29.88 -28.52 16.73
N TRP A 117 29.58 -27.22 16.70
CA TRP A 117 28.78 -26.53 15.68
C TRP A 117 29.63 -25.60 14.78
N ALA A 118 30.91 -25.89 14.60
CA ALA A 118 31.85 -25.05 13.85
C ALA A 118 31.65 -25.02 12.31
N THR A 119 30.56 -25.59 11.80
CA THR A 119 30.22 -25.60 10.37
C THR A 119 28.92 -24.83 10.11
N LYS A 120 28.59 -24.59 8.83
CA LYS A 120 27.28 -24.03 8.47
C LYS A 120 26.17 -25.02 8.85
N ALA A 121 24.94 -24.51 8.96
CA ALA A 121 23.79 -25.31 9.38
C ALA A 121 23.38 -26.41 8.38
N TYR A 122 23.82 -26.32 7.12
CA TYR A 122 23.37 -27.19 6.03
C TYR A 122 24.51 -27.87 5.26
N ASP A 123 25.77 -27.64 5.64
CA ASP A 123 26.95 -28.25 5.04
C ASP A 123 28.13 -28.27 6.04
N ASP A 124 29.20 -28.98 5.69
CA ASP A 124 30.41 -29.11 6.52
C ASP A 124 31.44 -27.98 6.31
N GLU A 125 31.07 -26.91 5.59
CA GLU A 125 31.93 -25.74 5.38
C GLU A 125 32.01 -24.86 6.62
N LEU A 126 33.10 -24.11 6.76
CA LEU A 126 33.22 -23.12 7.82
C LEU A 126 32.28 -21.93 7.54
N PRO A 127 31.56 -21.41 8.57
CA PRO A 127 30.82 -20.18 8.39
C PRO A 127 31.79 -19.00 8.23
N THR A 128 31.36 -17.98 7.51
CA THR A 128 32.13 -16.74 7.33
C THR A 128 31.43 -15.56 8.00
N VAL A 129 32.21 -14.62 8.53
CA VAL A 129 31.71 -13.42 9.21
C VAL A 129 32.43 -12.16 8.74
N PRO A 130 31.73 -11.02 8.53
CA PRO A 130 30.27 -10.89 8.53
C PRO A 130 29.64 -11.49 7.26
N SER A 131 28.50 -12.16 7.43
CA SER A 131 27.68 -12.68 6.32
C SER A 131 26.19 -12.55 6.69
N PRO A 132 25.28 -12.29 5.73
CA PRO A 132 23.84 -12.38 5.99
C PRO A 132 23.48 -13.79 6.46
N ILE A 133 22.86 -13.90 7.64
CA ILE A 133 22.40 -15.19 8.20
C ILE A 133 21.15 -15.76 7.51
N GLY A 134 20.59 -15.05 6.52
CA GLY A 134 19.38 -15.44 5.80
C GLY A 134 19.02 -14.47 4.69
N HIS A 135 17.76 -14.49 4.24
CA HIS A 135 17.27 -13.62 3.17
C HIS A 135 16.72 -12.27 3.66
N ALA A 136 16.31 -11.41 2.73
CA ALA A 136 15.64 -10.12 2.95
C ALA A 136 16.49 -8.99 3.58
N TYR A 137 17.78 -9.20 3.80
CA TYR A 137 18.70 -8.16 4.31
C TYR A 137 18.82 -6.93 3.39
N ASN A 138 18.41 -7.04 2.12
CA ASN A 138 18.31 -5.92 1.20
C ASN A 138 17.25 -4.87 1.60
N LEU A 139 16.30 -5.25 2.46
CA LEU A 139 15.29 -4.38 3.05
C LEU A 139 15.57 -4.07 4.53
N LEU A 140 16.77 -4.38 5.04
CA LEU A 140 17.12 -4.06 6.42
C LEU A 140 16.99 -2.55 6.66
N GLY A 141 16.18 -2.17 7.64
CA GLY A 141 15.82 -0.78 7.93
C GLY A 141 14.44 -0.36 7.43
N LEU A 142 13.75 -1.18 6.62
CA LEU A 142 12.37 -0.92 6.26
C LEU A 142 11.48 -0.96 7.53
N PRO A 143 10.72 0.10 7.84
CA PRO A 143 10.04 0.20 9.12
C PRO A 143 8.84 -0.74 9.21
N GLY A 144 8.68 -1.41 10.36
CA GLY A 144 7.72 -2.48 10.62
C GLY A 144 6.44 -2.09 11.38
N ASP A 145 6.39 -0.90 11.99
CA ASP A 145 5.24 -0.46 12.80
C ASP A 145 4.04 0.06 11.96
N GLY A 146 2.92 0.31 12.63
CA GLY A 146 1.65 0.72 12.01
C GLY A 146 1.46 2.22 11.75
N SER A 147 2.44 3.06 12.09
CA SER A 147 2.33 4.52 11.92
C SER A 147 2.16 4.92 10.45
N PRO A 148 1.53 6.08 10.15
CA PRO A 148 1.39 6.54 8.77
C PRO A 148 2.72 6.73 8.02
N PRO A 149 3.79 7.31 8.62
CA PRO A 149 5.10 7.39 7.98
C PRO A 149 5.68 6.02 7.61
N SER A 150 5.61 5.04 8.53
CA SER A 150 6.14 3.70 8.27
C SER A 150 5.36 2.97 7.19
N ARG A 151 4.03 3.09 7.17
CA ARG A 151 3.20 2.53 6.09
C ARG A 151 3.46 3.21 4.76
N PHE A 152 3.73 4.52 4.74
CA PHE A 152 4.07 5.26 3.52
C PHE A 152 5.39 4.74 2.93
N VAL A 153 6.45 4.67 3.74
CA VAL A 153 7.76 4.13 3.36
C VAL A 153 7.62 2.70 2.85
N ARG A 154 6.91 1.83 3.59
CA ARG A 154 6.71 0.43 3.20
C ARG A 154 5.98 0.29 1.88
N ALA A 155 4.86 1.01 1.70
CA ALA A 155 4.11 0.98 0.46
C ALA A 155 4.93 1.50 -0.72
N PHE A 156 5.69 2.60 -0.54
CA PHE A 156 6.53 3.18 -1.57
C PHE A 156 7.62 2.20 -2.04
N TYR A 157 8.44 1.69 -1.13
CA TYR A 157 9.56 0.82 -1.48
C TYR A 157 9.11 -0.54 -2.00
N LEU A 158 8.14 -1.20 -1.35
CA LEU A 158 7.66 -2.51 -1.82
C LEU A 158 7.02 -2.41 -3.20
N ARG A 159 6.22 -1.36 -3.45
CA ARG A 159 5.62 -1.11 -4.76
C ARG A 159 6.70 -0.87 -5.81
N GLY A 160 7.62 0.06 -5.53
CA GLY A 160 8.69 0.41 -6.47
C GLY A 160 9.55 -0.80 -6.84
N PHE A 161 10.02 -1.55 -5.85
CA PHE A 161 10.86 -2.73 -6.09
C PHE A 161 10.11 -3.87 -6.78
N ALA A 162 8.84 -4.11 -6.44
CA ALA A 162 8.03 -5.11 -7.12
C ALA A 162 7.86 -4.75 -8.61
N LEU A 163 7.55 -3.48 -8.92
CA LEU A 163 7.39 -3.01 -10.30
C LEU A 163 8.71 -3.01 -11.10
N LEU A 164 9.84 -2.81 -10.44
CA LEU A 164 11.16 -2.89 -11.08
C LEU A 164 11.57 -4.33 -11.37
N GLN A 165 11.37 -5.25 -10.41
CA GLN A 165 11.86 -6.62 -10.52
C GLN A 165 10.89 -7.55 -11.26
N ALA A 166 9.58 -7.37 -11.07
CA ALA A 166 8.54 -8.24 -11.61
C ALA A 166 7.25 -7.47 -11.90
N PRO A 167 7.26 -6.54 -12.88
CA PRO A 167 6.07 -5.77 -13.22
C PRO A 167 4.91 -6.70 -13.64
N PRO A 168 3.67 -6.45 -13.15
CA PRO A 168 2.52 -7.24 -13.55
C PRO A 168 2.25 -7.07 -15.05
N ARG A 169 1.96 -8.18 -15.73
CA ARG A 169 1.74 -8.20 -17.19
C ARG A 169 0.28 -8.08 -17.60
N ASP A 170 -0.63 -8.28 -16.65
CA ASP A 170 -2.07 -8.26 -16.86
C ASP A 170 -2.82 -7.79 -15.60
N LEU A 171 -4.14 -7.75 -15.72
CA LEU A 171 -5.02 -7.36 -14.61
C LEU A 171 -4.89 -8.34 -13.42
N ASN A 172 -4.74 -9.63 -13.68
CA ASN A 172 -4.66 -10.63 -12.61
C ASN A 172 -3.40 -10.42 -11.76
N GLY A 173 -2.23 -10.30 -12.38
CA GLY A 173 -0.98 -9.97 -11.71
C GLY A 173 -1.05 -8.62 -10.97
N THR A 174 -1.75 -7.64 -11.54
CA THR A 174 -1.98 -6.35 -10.87
C THR A 174 -2.82 -6.51 -9.60
N LEU A 175 -3.91 -7.28 -9.65
CA LEU A 175 -4.76 -7.55 -8.49
C LEU A 175 -4.01 -8.33 -7.40
N VAL A 176 -3.19 -9.29 -7.78
CA VAL A 176 -2.32 -10.05 -6.85
C VAL A 176 -1.32 -9.11 -6.17
N LEU A 177 -0.58 -8.30 -6.94
CA LEU A 177 0.37 -7.35 -6.38
C LEU A 177 -0.32 -6.34 -5.44
N MET A 178 -1.47 -5.81 -5.83
CA MET A 178 -2.23 -4.89 -4.98
C MET A 178 -2.68 -5.54 -3.67
N GLN A 179 -3.08 -6.81 -3.69
CA GLN A 179 -3.38 -7.56 -2.46
C GLN A 179 -2.16 -7.68 -1.56
N GLU A 180 -0.99 -8.03 -2.10
CA GLU A 180 0.26 -8.18 -1.34
C GLU A 180 0.70 -6.85 -0.71
N LEU A 181 0.63 -5.76 -1.48
CA LEU A 181 0.93 -4.41 -0.98
C LEU A 181 -0.04 -3.99 0.13
N LEU A 182 -1.34 -4.24 -0.02
CA LEU A 182 -2.33 -3.95 1.03
C LEU A 182 -2.10 -4.80 2.30
N ASN A 183 -1.70 -6.07 2.14
CA ASN A 183 -1.35 -6.94 3.26
C ASN A 183 -0.11 -6.43 4.01
N SER A 184 0.86 -5.83 3.31
CA SER A 184 2.09 -5.32 3.93
C SER A 184 1.85 -4.22 4.97
N VAL A 185 0.73 -3.51 4.87
CA VAL A 185 0.34 -2.40 5.76
C VAL A 185 -0.92 -2.72 6.59
N TYR A 186 -1.32 -3.99 6.64
CA TYR A 186 -2.53 -4.43 7.33
C TYR A 186 -2.40 -4.30 8.86
N LYS A 187 -3.41 -3.72 9.50
CA LYS A 187 -3.46 -3.55 10.96
C LYS A 187 -4.23 -4.70 11.62
N VAL A 188 -3.50 -5.54 12.35
CA VAL A 188 -4.03 -6.66 13.13
C VAL A 188 -4.75 -6.13 14.37
N LEU A 189 -5.91 -6.70 14.69
CA LEU A 189 -6.64 -6.34 15.91
C LEU A 189 -5.79 -6.64 17.15
N GLY A 190 -5.64 -5.62 18.01
CA GLY A 190 -4.86 -5.70 19.23
C GLY A 190 -3.42 -5.20 19.10
N SER A 191 -2.91 -4.94 17.90
CA SER A 191 -1.54 -4.43 17.72
C SER A 191 -1.42 -2.90 17.66
N VAL A 192 -2.52 -2.19 17.42
CA VAL A 192 -2.54 -0.73 17.29
C VAL A 192 -3.60 -0.14 18.22
N ALA A 193 -3.16 0.61 19.21
CA ALA A 193 -4.05 1.40 20.06
C ALA A 193 -4.59 2.62 19.29
N ALA A 194 -5.87 2.93 19.48
CA ALA A 194 -6.51 4.11 18.94
C ALA A 194 -6.54 5.25 19.95
N ARG A 195 -6.70 6.48 19.46
CA ARG A 195 -6.80 7.67 20.32
C ARG A 195 -8.16 7.84 21.00
N ASN A 196 -9.18 7.12 20.56
CA ASN A 196 -10.55 7.25 21.04
C ASN A 196 -10.84 6.16 22.08
N ALA A 197 -11.17 6.54 23.31
CA ALA A 197 -11.53 5.57 24.35
C ALA A 197 -12.78 4.74 23.99
N LEU A 198 -13.67 5.27 23.15
CA LEU A 198 -14.88 4.57 22.67
C LEU A 198 -14.61 3.60 21.52
N ASP A 199 -13.45 3.71 20.87
CA ASP A 199 -13.00 2.80 19.81
C ASP A 199 -11.49 2.60 20.00
N PRO A 200 -11.07 1.80 21.01
CA PRO A 200 -9.71 1.84 21.56
C PRO A 200 -8.68 1.11 20.71
N LEU A 201 -9.09 0.42 19.63
CA LEU A 201 -8.20 -0.39 18.81
C LEU A 201 -8.38 -0.05 17.33
N GLU A 202 -7.29 0.27 16.64
CA GLU A 202 -7.32 0.46 15.20
C GLU A 202 -7.16 -0.88 14.48
N THR A 203 -7.96 -1.07 13.43
CA THR A 203 -7.86 -2.24 12.56
C THR A 203 -7.94 -1.83 11.09
N THR A 204 -7.74 -2.78 10.19
CA THR A 204 -8.10 -2.63 8.77
C THR A 204 -9.45 -3.30 8.53
N PRO A 205 -10.59 -2.62 8.72
CA PRO A 205 -11.92 -3.26 8.64
C PRO A 205 -12.29 -3.67 7.21
N LEU A 206 -11.82 -2.89 6.23
CA LEU A 206 -12.12 -3.02 4.81
C LEU A 206 -10.86 -2.76 3.98
N SER A 207 -10.68 -3.51 2.91
CA SER A 207 -9.71 -3.24 1.86
C SER A 207 -10.44 -3.18 0.52
N SER A 208 -10.05 -2.25 -0.35
CA SER A 208 -10.66 -2.09 -1.67
C SER A 208 -9.62 -1.81 -2.74
N ILE A 209 -9.84 -2.34 -3.94
CA ILE A 209 -9.06 -2.03 -5.15
C ILE A 209 -10.03 -1.49 -6.19
N GLN A 210 -9.74 -0.32 -6.75
CA GLN A 210 -10.50 0.24 -7.86
C GLN A 210 -9.73 0.02 -9.16
N VAL A 211 -10.36 -0.63 -10.14
CA VAL A 211 -9.80 -0.85 -11.47
C VAL A 211 -10.56 0.04 -12.44
N LYS A 212 -9.83 0.97 -13.06
CA LYS A 212 -10.36 1.94 -14.02
C LYS A 212 -9.53 1.86 -15.30
N GLY A 213 -10.20 1.92 -16.44
CA GLY A 213 -9.58 1.99 -17.77
C GLY A 213 -10.65 2.15 -18.85
N PRO A 214 -10.27 2.21 -20.14
CA PRO A 214 -11.22 2.26 -21.23
C PRO A 214 -12.24 1.11 -21.13
N GLY A 215 -13.51 1.44 -20.95
CA GLY A 215 -14.59 0.45 -20.79
C GLY A 215 -14.60 -0.36 -19.47
N THR A 216 -13.59 -0.21 -18.60
CA THR A 216 -13.48 -0.99 -17.36
C THR A 216 -13.67 -0.11 -16.13
N ARG A 217 -14.67 -0.43 -15.30
CA ARG A 217 -14.97 0.28 -14.05
C ARG A 217 -15.38 -0.74 -12.99
N GLN A 218 -14.41 -1.21 -12.21
CA GLN A 218 -14.65 -2.27 -11.22
C GLN A 218 -14.16 -1.84 -9.84
N ILE A 219 -14.88 -2.26 -8.81
CA ILE A 219 -14.48 -2.13 -7.41
C ILE A 219 -14.37 -3.54 -6.84
N PHE A 220 -13.18 -3.91 -6.40
CA PHE A 220 -12.96 -5.09 -5.59
C PHE A 220 -12.93 -4.68 -4.12
N TYR A 221 -13.52 -5.49 -3.24
CA TYR A 221 -13.49 -5.27 -1.81
C TYR A 221 -13.48 -6.57 -1.02
N ARG A 222 -12.92 -6.51 0.18
CA ARG A 222 -12.96 -7.59 1.18
C ARG A 222 -12.95 -6.99 2.58
N SER A 223 -13.41 -7.75 3.56
CA SER A 223 -13.43 -7.29 4.95
C SER A 223 -12.41 -8.04 5.78
N ARG A 224 -12.15 -7.57 6.99
CA ARG A 224 -11.32 -8.30 7.95
C ARG A 224 -11.88 -9.67 8.37
N TYR A 225 -13.18 -9.89 8.19
CA TYR A 225 -13.84 -11.14 8.56
C TYR A 225 -13.87 -12.14 7.41
N ASP A 226 -13.79 -11.65 6.17
CA ASP A 226 -13.78 -12.46 4.97
C ASP A 226 -12.84 -11.83 3.95
N MET A 227 -11.72 -12.52 3.76
CA MET A 227 -10.62 -12.09 2.91
C MET A 227 -10.83 -12.43 1.43
N THR A 228 -11.95 -13.06 1.08
CA THR A 228 -12.36 -13.32 -0.30
C THR A 228 -12.76 -12.01 -0.98
N TRP A 229 -12.07 -11.69 -2.08
CA TRP A 229 -12.39 -10.51 -2.87
C TRP A 229 -13.75 -10.64 -3.55
N ARG A 230 -14.60 -9.65 -3.31
CA ARG A 230 -15.87 -9.44 -4.01
C ARG A 230 -15.69 -8.36 -5.05
N ARG A 231 -16.33 -8.51 -6.20
CA ARG A 231 -16.27 -7.54 -7.30
C ARG A 231 -17.63 -6.90 -7.53
N ILE A 232 -17.64 -5.57 -7.66
CA ILE A 232 -18.75 -4.80 -8.24
C ILE A 232 -18.28 -4.29 -9.60
N ASP A 233 -19.00 -4.67 -10.65
CA ASP A 233 -18.78 -4.14 -11.99
C ASP A 233 -19.73 -2.97 -12.22
N LEU A 234 -19.19 -1.75 -12.19
CA LEU A 234 -19.97 -0.53 -12.34
C LEU A 234 -20.51 -0.36 -13.75
N ALA A 235 -19.87 -0.93 -14.77
CA ALA A 235 -20.36 -0.83 -16.15
C ALA A 235 -21.73 -1.53 -16.35
N ARG A 236 -22.13 -2.38 -15.41
CA ARG A 236 -23.40 -3.11 -15.41
C ARG A 236 -24.49 -2.44 -14.57
N LEU A 237 -24.23 -1.23 -14.05
CA LEU A 237 -25.16 -0.49 -13.20
C LEU A 237 -25.70 0.75 -13.93
N ASP A 238 -26.93 1.12 -13.58
CA ASP A 238 -27.59 2.32 -14.08
C ASP A 238 -27.23 3.54 -13.22
N PHE A 239 -26.66 4.56 -13.87
CA PHE A 239 -26.29 5.84 -13.27
C PHE A 239 -27.10 7.02 -13.84
N SER A 240 -28.18 6.75 -14.59
CA SER A 240 -29.04 7.82 -15.11
C SER A 240 -29.67 8.64 -13.99
N PRO A 241 -29.98 9.93 -14.22
CA PRO A 241 -30.69 10.75 -13.24
C PRO A 241 -31.98 10.08 -12.78
N GLY A 242 -32.15 9.93 -11.46
CA GLY A 242 -33.31 9.25 -10.87
C GLY A 242 -33.16 7.73 -10.68
N ALA A 243 -32.05 7.14 -11.15
CA ALA A 243 -31.75 5.73 -10.88
C ALA A 243 -31.73 5.43 -9.37
N LYS A 244 -32.34 4.31 -8.97
CA LYS A 244 -32.44 3.93 -7.56
C LYS A 244 -31.06 3.55 -7.02
N LYS A 245 -30.64 4.23 -5.94
CA LYS A 245 -29.40 3.92 -5.20
C LYS A 245 -29.31 2.43 -4.85
N ARG A 246 -28.11 1.86 -5.02
CA ARG A 246 -27.78 0.46 -4.71
C ARG A 246 -26.72 0.41 -3.62
N SER A 247 -26.75 -0.64 -2.81
CA SER A 247 -25.76 -0.89 -1.75
C SER A 247 -25.39 -2.36 -1.74
N ALA A 248 -24.11 -2.66 -1.49
CA ALA A 248 -23.61 -4.00 -1.25
C ALA A 248 -23.19 -4.14 0.21
N ARG A 249 -23.45 -5.30 0.82
CA ARG A 249 -23.02 -5.60 2.19
C ARG A 249 -21.51 -5.85 2.20
N VAL A 250 -20.78 -5.14 3.06
CA VAL A 250 -19.31 -5.19 3.09
C VAL A 250 -18.76 -6.19 4.10
N ALA A 251 -19.42 -6.40 5.23
CA ALA A 251 -18.96 -7.31 6.28
C ALA A 251 -20.08 -8.20 6.82
N MET A 252 -19.72 -9.45 7.12
CA MET A 252 -20.45 -10.34 8.01
C MET A 252 -19.67 -10.40 9.32
N GLY A 253 -20.32 -10.38 10.48
CA GLY A 253 -19.66 -10.42 11.79
C GLY A 253 -19.07 -11.80 12.14
N SER A 254 -18.68 -12.57 11.13
CA SER A 254 -18.30 -13.98 11.22
C SER A 254 -17.20 -14.29 10.20
N PHE A 255 -16.30 -15.23 10.54
CA PHE A 255 -15.21 -15.66 9.67
C PHE A 255 -15.73 -16.27 8.36
N GLY A 256 -15.32 -15.74 7.22
CA GLY A 256 -15.69 -16.23 5.89
C GLY A 256 -14.65 -17.20 5.33
N PHE A 257 -15.13 -18.30 4.75
CA PHE A 257 -14.32 -19.32 4.08
C PHE A 257 -15.09 -19.93 2.91
N VAL A 258 -14.38 -20.56 1.97
CA VAL A 258 -14.96 -21.42 0.93
C VAL A 258 -14.68 -22.86 1.35
N ASP A 259 -15.73 -23.67 1.50
CA ASP A 259 -15.57 -25.10 1.78
C ASP A 259 -15.16 -25.82 0.49
N ALA A 260 -13.89 -26.24 0.44
CA ALA A 260 -13.33 -26.97 -0.69
C ALA A 260 -13.52 -28.49 -0.57
N THR A 261 -14.15 -28.99 0.50
CA THR A 261 -14.44 -30.43 0.67
C THR A 261 -15.19 -31.02 -0.52
N PRO A 262 -16.21 -30.35 -1.11
CA PRO A 262 -16.91 -30.86 -2.28
C PRO A 262 -16.05 -31.01 -3.55
N GLU A 263 -14.87 -30.39 -3.63
CA GLU A 263 -13.95 -30.56 -4.77
C GLU A 263 -13.15 -31.87 -4.69
N LEU A 264 -13.20 -32.56 -3.54
CA LEU A 264 -12.45 -33.79 -3.25
C LEU A 264 -13.36 -35.04 -3.16
N LEU A 265 -14.67 -34.87 -3.25
CA LEU A 265 -15.68 -35.94 -3.26
C LEU A 265 -16.09 -36.28 -4.70
#